data_AF-A0A845F3E3-F1
#
_entry.id   AF-A0A845F3E3-F1
#
_cell.length_a   1.000
_cell.length_b   1.000
_cell.length_c   1.000
_cell.angle_alpha   90.00
_cell.angle_beta   90.00
_cell.angle_gamma   90.00
#
_symmetry.space_group_name_H-M   'P 1'
#
loop_
_entity.id
_entity.type
_entity.pdbx_description
1 polymer ?
#
loop_
_entity_poly.entity_id
_entity_poly.type
_entity_poly.pdbx_seq_one_letter_code
_entity_poly.pdbx_strand_id
1 'polypeptide(L)' 'MKSFQKYLIFFGGLLAILILVDYLKSDSSNWIENTVQSLFVTFFYLFFNWCWNSKEYKKKES' A
#
# COMPACT_ATOMS: atom_id res chain seq x y z
N MET A 1 9.02 11.34 -10.86
CA MET A 1 8.61 11.75 -9.49
C MET A 1 7.10 11.65 -9.21
N LYS A 2 6.18 11.79 -10.18
CA LYS A 2 4.72 11.75 -9.92
C LYS A 2 4.15 10.41 -9.41
N SER A 3 4.78 9.28 -9.72
CA SER A 3 4.28 7.95 -9.29
C SER A 3 4.53 7.68 -7.81
N PHE A 4 5.63 8.18 -7.24
CA PHE A 4 6.00 7.90 -5.85
C PHE A 4 5.06 8.58 -4.83
N GLN A 5 4.60 9.79 -5.14
CA GLN A 5 3.60 10.49 -4.33
C GLN A 5 2.27 9.73 -4.24
N LYS A 6 1.85 9.05 -5.33
CA LYS A 6 0.62 8.25 -5.31
C LYS A 6 0.72 7.08 -4.35
N TYR A 7 1.87 6.41 -4.27
CA TYR A 7 2.07 5.31 -3.32
C TYR A 7 2.15 5.79 -1.88
N LEU A 8 2.74 6.97 -1.62
CA LEU A 8 2.77 7.57 -0.28
C LEU A 8 1.37 7.95 0.20
N ILE A 9 0.54 8.55 -0.66
CA ILE A 9 -0.86 8.87 -0.34
C ILE A 9 -1.66 7.59 -0.09
N PHE A 10 -1.45 6.56 -0.92
CA PHE A 10 -2.10 5.26 -0.76
C PHE A 10 -1.72 4.61 0.57
N PHE A 11 -0.44 4.57 0.90
CA PHE A 11 0.08 4.04 2.18
C PHE A 11 -0.48 4.81 3.38
N GLY A 12 -0.44 6.14 3.33
CA GLY A 12 -0.96 6.99 4.40
C GLY A 12 -2.47 6.81 4.61
N GLY A 13 -3.25 6.69 3.53
CA GLY A 13 -4.68 6.43 3.60
C GLY A 13 -5.00 5.05 4.19
N LEU A 14 -4.28 4.01 3.74
CA LEU A 14 -4.47 2.63 4.24
C LEU A 14 -4.10 2.51 5.72
N LEU A 15 -3.01 3.17 6.12
CA LEU A 15 -2.58 3.24 7.52
C LEU A 15 -3.65 3.92 8.39
N ALA A 16 -4.16 5.07 7.95
CA ALA A 16 -5.18 5.82 8.68
C ALA A 16 -6.47 4.99 8.85
N ILE A 17 -6.92 4.27 7.81
CA ILE A 17 -8.10 3.40 7.88
C ILE A 17 -7.88 2.25 8.86
N LEU A 18 -6.74 1.57 8.80
CA LEU A 18 -6.44 0.45 9.69
C LEU A 18 -6.40 0.91 11.16
N ILE A 19 -5.73 2.03 11.43
CA ILE A 19 -5.71 2.62 12.78
C ILE A 19 -7.13 2.99 13.24
N LEU A 20 -7.95 3.59 12.37
CA LEU A 20 -9.32 3.96 12.73
C LEU A 20 -10.19 2.74 13.03
N VAL A 21 -10.09 1.69 12.21
CA VAL A 21 -10.84 0.45 12.37
C VAL A 21 -10.44 -0.28 13.64
N ASP A 22 -9.13 -0.33 13.92
CA ASP A 22 -8.59 -0.97 15.12
C ASP A 22 -9.03 -0.21 16.37
N TYR A 23 -8.95 1.13 16.34
CA TYR A 23 -9.43 2.00 17.42
C TYR A 23 -10.93 1.84 17.71
N LEU A 24 -11.75 1.58 16.68
CA LEU A 24 -13.18 1.32 16.86
C LEU A 24 -13.51 -0.09 17.34
N LYS A 25 -12.63 -1.07 17.10
CA LYS A 25 -12.86 -2.48 17.44
C LYS A 25 -12.29 -2.90 18.79
N SER A 26 -11.15 -2.33 19.14
CA SER A 26 -10.41 -2.67 20.34
C SER A 26 -9.94 -1.35 20.96
N ASP A 27 -10.32 -1.05 22.20
CA ASP A 27 -9.71 0.04 22.99
C ASP A 27 -8.17 -0.08 23.10
N SER A 28 -7.61 -1.20 22.63
CA SER A 28 -6.19 -1.44 22.38
C SER A 28 -5.79 -0.98 20.99
N SER A 29 -5.07 0.15 20.92
CA SER A 29 -4.53 0.67 19.67
C SER A 29 -3.21 -0.04 19.32
N ASN A 30 -3.25 -1.08 18.47
CA ASN A 30 -2.06 -1.82 18.06
C ASN A 30 -1.39 -1.16 16.84
N TRP A 31 -0.81 0.02 17.07
CA TRP A 31 -0.15 0.84 16.04
C TRP A 31 0.91 0.09 15.23
N ILE A 32 1.67 -0.80 15.88
CA ILE A 32 2.74 -1.57 15.23
C ILE A 32 2.15 -2.58 14.24
N GLU A 33 1.11 -3.30 14.63
CA GLU A 33 0.46 -4.31 13.80
C GLU A 33 -0.18 -3.65 12.56
N ASN A 34 -0.91 -2.54 12.77
CA ASN A 34 -1.49 -1.76 11.68
C ASN A 34 -0.43 -1.18 10.73
N THR A 35 0.72 -0.76 11.27
CA THR A 35 1.84 -0.24 10.47
C THR A 35 2.47 -1.34 9.61
N VAL A 36 2.77 -2.51 10.19
CA VAL A 36 3.32 -3.65 9.46
C VAL A 36 2.35 -4.14 8.40
N GLN A 37 1.05 -4.19 8.70
CA GLN A 37 0.02 -4.63 7.76
C GLN A 37 -0.14 -3.64 6.59
N SER A 38 -0.17 -2.32 6.86
CA SER A 38 -0.20 -1.30 5.81
C SER A 38 1.06 -1.33 4.94
N LEU A 39 2.22 -1.55 5.56
CA LEU A 39 3.50 -1.65 4.86
C LEU A 39 3.52 -2.87 3.94
N PHE A 40 3.06 -4.01 4.44
CA PHE A 40 2.98 -5.26 3.68
C PHE A 40 2.07 -5.10 2.46
N VAL A 41 0.85 -4.56 2.63
CA VAL A 41 -0.10 -4.32 1.53
C VAL A 41 0.48 -3.38 0.49
N THR A 42 1.11 -2.28 0.91
CA THR A 42 1.71 -1.30 0.00
C THR A 42 2.90 -1.89 -0.76
N PHE A 43 3.73 -2.70 -0.09
CA PHE A 43 4.87 -3.36 -0.71
C PHE A 43 4.42 -4.36 -1.77
N PHE A 44 3.41 -5.18 -1.45
CA PHE A 44 2.79 -6.10 -2.40
C PHE A 44 2.18 -5.38 -3.59
N TYR A 45 1.47 -4.27 -3.35
CA TYR A 45 0.91 -3.45 -4.43
C TYR A 45 2.00 -2.90 -5.36
N LEU A 46 3.10 -2.38 -4.81
CA LEU A 46 4.26 -1.94 -5.58
C LEU A 46 4.89 -3.08 -6.39
N PHE A 47 5.07 -4.24 -5.76
CA PHE A 47 5.64 -5.42 -6.40
C PHE A 47 4.77 -5.92 -7.56
N PHE A 48 3.46 -6.05 -7.35
CA PHE A 48 2.52 -6.45 -8.39
C PHE A 48 2.40 -5.40 -9.50
N ASN A 49 2.35 -4.12 -9.16
CA ASN A 49 2.29 -3.07 -10.17
C ASN A 49 3.58 -3.02 -11.02
N TRP A 50 4.74 -3.22 -10.40
CA TRP A 50 6.00 -3.35 -11.13
C TRP A 50 6.02 -4.60 -12.03
N CYS A 51 5.60 -5.74 -11.49
CA CYS A 51 5.52 -7.01 -12.24
C CYS A 51 4.55 -6.91 -13.42
N TRP A 52 3.39 -6.28 -13.22
CA TRP A 52 2.38 -6.10 -14.26
C TRP A 52 2.81 -5.09 -15.33
N ASN A 53 3.39 -3.96 -14.91
CA ASN A 53 3.90 -2.94 -15.83
C ASN A 53 5.06 -3.46 -16.70
N SER A 54 5.89 -4.38 -16.16
CA SER A 54 6.94 -5.02 -16.97
C SER A 54 6.40 -5.84 -18.15
N LYS A 55 5.15 -6.33 -18.08
CA LYS A 55 4.47 -6.99 -19.19
C LYS A 55 3.94 -6.01 -20.24
N GLU A 56 3.54 -4.80 -19.86
CA GLU A 56 3.08 -3.79 -20.82
C GLU A 56 4.20 -3.25 -21.71
N TYR A 57 5.43 -3.10 -21.18
CA TYR A 57 6.58 -2.67 -21.97
C TYR A 57 6.88 -3.64 -23.13
N LYS A 58 6.79 -4.96 -22.90
CA LYS A 58 7.01 -5.96 -23.97
C LYS A 58 5.93 -5.97 -25.06
N LYS A 59 4.74 -5.43 -24.81
CA LYS A 59 3.62 -5.46 -25.77
C LYS A 59 3.62 -4.27 -26.74
N LYS A 60 4.37 -3.20 -26.45
CA LYS A 60 4.50 -2.03 -27.34
C LYS A 60 5.67 -2.11 -28.34
N GLU A 61 6.52 -3.13 -28.22
CA GLU A 61 7.67 -3.37 -29.10
C GLU A 61 7.44 -4.52 -30.10
N SER A 62 6.24 -5.12 -30.15
CA SER A 62 5.88 -6.19 -31.08
C SER A 62 4.78 -5.78 -32.06
#